data_AF-A0A1G2L0I0-F1
#
_entry.id   AF-A0A1G2L0I0-F1
#
_cell.length_a   1.000
_cell.length_b   1.000
_cell.length_c   1.000
_cell.angle_alpha   90.00
_cell.angle_beta   90.00
_cell.angle_gamma   90.00
#
_symmetry.space_group_name_H-M   'P 1'
#
loop_
_entity.id
_entity.type
_entity.pdbx_description
1 polymer ?
#
loop_
_entity_poly.entity_id
_entity_poly.type
_entity_poly.pdbx_seq_one_letter_code
_entity_poly.pdbx_strand_id
1 'polypeptide(L)'
;MEQPSSLEGGESLGSKIEKLLELHAGRNSTEEQKGIAKEIRDAIYDRDKQSLLKLIEKFRASENDEADGAMAIVEVGRKTECGEIIRLLEEQEDVDWPELEKEI
;
A
#
# COMPACT_ATOMS: atom_id res chain seq x y z
N MET A 1 12.24 27.90 -26.04
CA MET A 1 11.25 26.83 -26.23
C MET A 1 11.54 25.82 -25.14
N GLU A 2 10.59 25.67 -24.23
CA GLU A 2 10.72 24.92 -22.98
C GLU A 2 10.83 23.41 -23.27
N GLN A 3 11.68 22.70 -22.52
CA GLN A 3 11.71 21.24 -22.50
C GLN A 3 10.69 20.74 -21.46
N PRO A 4 9.62 20.02 -21.83
CA PRO A 4 8.89 19.22 -20.87
C PRO A 4 9.46 17.79 -20.91
N SER A 5 10.45 17.50 -20.07
CA SER A 5 10.97 16.15 -19.91
C SER A 5 10.73 15.68 -18.48
N SER A 6 9.51 15.17 -18.25
CA SER A 6 9.19 14.01 -17.41
C SER A 6 9.88 13.90 -16.04
N LEU A 7 9.58 14.82 -15.12
CA LEU A 7 9.78 14.61 -13.68
C LEU A 7 8.47 14.33 -12.92
N GLU A 8 7.40 13.92 -13.62
CA GLU A 8 6.27 13.26 -12.97
C GLU A 8 6.42 11.74 -13.16
N GLY A 9 7.51 11.19 -12.61
CA GLY A 9 7.59 9.77 -12.29
C GLY A 9 6.74 9.50 -11.05
N GLY A 10 5.44 9.79 -11.14
CA GLY A 10 4.49 9.42 -10.10
C GLY A 10 4.52 7.91 -10.00
N GLU A 11 4.98 7.42 -8.85
CA GLU A 11 4.99 6.00 -8.55
C GLU A 11 3.57 5.46 -8.72
N SER A 12 3.39 4.42 -9.53
CA SER A 12 2.07 3.91 -9.87
C SER A 12 1.39 3.30 -8.63
N LEU A 13 0.07 3.18 -8.68
CA LEU A 13 -0.68 2.59 -7.57
C LEU A 13 -0.21 1.15 -7.30
N GLY A 14 0.07 0.40 -8.38
CA GLY A 14 0.67 -0.93 -8.31
C GLY A 14 2.00 -0.93 -7.56
N SER A 15 2.98 -0.11 -7.96
CA SER A 15 4.29 -0.07 -7.32
C SER A 15 4.22 0.39 -5.85
N LYS A 16 3.29 1.29 -5.50
CA LYS A 16 3.06 1.70 -4.10
C LYS A 16 2.54 0.55 -3.24
N ILE A 17 1.59 -0.22 -3.76
CA ILE A 17 1.06 -1.39 -3.05
C ILE A 17 2.12 -2.49 -2.98
N GLU A 18 2.89 -2.73 -4.04
CA GLU A 18 4.00 -3.70 -4.04
C GLU A 18 4.99 -3.38 -2.92
N LYS A 19 5.48 -2.13 -2.83
CA LYS A 19 6.39 -1.70 -1.78
C LYS A 19 5.80 -1.88 -0.38
N LEU A 20 4.51 -1.57 -0.21
CA LEU A 20 3.81 -1.81 1.05
C LEU A 20 3.86 -3.29 1.44
N LEU A 21 3.65 -4.19 0.48
CA LEU A 21 3.71 -5.64 0.71
C LEU A 21 5.15 -6.14 0.94
N GLU A 22 6.14 -5.63 0.21
CA GLU A 22 7.55 -6.02 0.37
C GLU A 22 8.10 -5.67 1.75
N LEU A 23 7.78 -4.47 2.26
CA LEU A 23 8.15 -4.04 3.60
C LEU A 23 7.67 -5.01 4.68
N HIS A 24 6.58 -5.74 4.41
CA HIS A 24 5.92 -6.63 5.37
C HIS A 24 5.98 -8.12 5.01
N ALA A 25 6.52 -8.50 3.85
CA ALA A 25 7.00 -9.86 3.60
C ALA A 25 8.38 -10.12 4.26
N GLY A 26 9.00 -9.08 4.82
CA GLY A 26 10.29 -9.16 5.51
C GLY A 26 10.30 -10.03 6.77
N ARG A 27 11.52 -10.39 7.22
CA ARG A 27 11.74 -11.26 8.40
C ARG A 27 11.20 -10.69 9.74
N ASN A 28 10.92 -9.39 9.80
CA ASN A 28 10.49 -8.70 11.02
C ASN A 28 8.97 -8.52 11.14
N SER A 29 8.19 -9.01 10.17
CA SER A 29 6.74 -8.83 10.18
C SER A 29 6.03 -9.88 11.03
N THR A 30 4.97 -9.45 11.72
CA THR A 30 4.11 -10.33 12.51
C THR A 30 3.32 -11.29 11.62
N GLU A 31 2.83 -12.40 12.18
CA GLU A 31 1.95 -13.31 11.44
C GLU A 31 0.66 -12.61 10.97
N GLU A 32 0.15 -11.66 11.75
CA GLU A 32 -1.01 -10.85 11.38
C GLU A 32 -0.71 -9.98 10.15
N GLN A 33 0.43 -9.28 10.12
CA GLN A 33 0.84 -8.45 8.98
C GLN A 33 1.03 -9.27 7.70
N LYS A 34 1.60 -10.48 7.82
CA LYS A 34 1.73 -11.41 6.68
C LYS A 34 0.37 -11.90 6.18
N GLY A 35 -0.57 -12.12 7.11
CA GLY A 35 -1.97 -12.45 6.80
C GLY A 35 -2.63 -11.32 6.00
N ILE A 36 -2.58 -10.09 6.51
CA ILE A 36 -3.19 -8.93 5.84
C ILE A 36 -2.53 -8.68 4.48
N ALA A 37 -1.20 -8.80 4.37
CA ALA A 37 -0.49 -8.67 3.10
C ALA A 37 -0.98 -9.69 2.06
N LYS A 38 -1.25 -10.93 2.47
CA LYS A 38 -1.84 -11.94 1.59
C LYS A 38 -3.27 -11.57 1.19
N GLU A 39 -4.10 -11.17 2.15
CA GLU A 39 -5.48 -10.74 1.88
C GLU A 39 -5.52 -9.55 0.90
N ILE A 40 -4.56 -8.62 0.97
CA ILE A 40 -4.44 -7.50 0.01
C ILE A 40 -4.20 -8.02 -1.41
N ARG A 41 -3.32 -9.01 -1.59
CA ARG A 41 -3.09 -9.63 -2.92
C ARG A 41 -4.35 -10.32 -3.43
N ASP A 42 -5.01 -11.07 -2.57
CA ASP A 42 -6.25 -11.77 -2.92
C ASP A 42 -7.34 -10.76 -3.35
N ALA A 43 -7.49 -9.64 -2.64
CA ALA A 43 -8.43 -8.56 -3.00
C ALA A 43 -8.11 -7.89 -4.36
N ILE A 44 -6.82 -7.82 -4.74
CA ILE A 44 -6.40 -7.32 -6.06
C ILE A 44 -6.80 -8.32 -7.16
N TYR A 45 -6.55 -9.61 -6.96
CA TYR A 45 -6.96 -10.64 -7.92
C TYR A 45 -8.48 -10.77 -8.03
N ASP A 46 -9.22 -10.59 -6.93
CA ASP A 46 -10.68 -10.57 -6.89
C ASP A 46 -11.27 -9.25 -7.41
N ARG A 47 -10.41 -8.25 -7.69
CA ARG A 47 -10.79 -6.90 -8.17
C ARG A 47 -11.80 -6.21 -7.26
N ASP A 48 -11.65 -6.44 -5.96
CA ASP A 48 -12.54 -5.90 -4.94
C ASP A 48 -11.90 -4.66 -4.30
N LYS A 49 -12.26 -3.49 -4.86
CA LYS A 49 -11.84 -2.18 -4.36
C LYS A 49 -12.21 -1.97 -2.89
N GLN A 50 -13.39 -2.42 -2.47
CA GLN A 50 -13.87 -2.21 -1.11
C GLN A 50 -13.09 -3.05 -0.10
N SER A 51 -12.81 -4.30 -0.45
CA SER A 51 -11.96 -5.18 0.36
C SER A 51 -10.53 -4.66 0.40
N LEU A 52 -9.97 -4.23 -0.73
CA LEU A 52 -8.63 -3.65 -0.80
C LEU A 52 -8.48 -2.42 0.12
N LEU A 53 -9.42 -1.47 0.05
CA LEU A 53 -9.43 -0.29 0.92
C LEU A 53 -9.47 -0.67 2.41
N LYS A 54 -10.38 -1.57 2.79
CA LYS A 54 -10.50 -2.03 4.19
C LYS A 54 -9.25 -2.72 4.69
N LEU A 55 -8.61 -3.52 3.84
CA LEU A 55 -7.40 -4.25 4.19
C LEU A 55 -6.21 -3.30 4.38
N ILE A 56 -6.06 -2.29 3.52
CA ILE A 56 -5.03 -1.25 3.66
C ILE A 56 -5.29 -0.39 4.91
N GLU A 57 -6.54 -0.11 5.24
CA GLU A 57 -6.89 0.61 6.47
C GLU A 57 -6.61 -0.23 7.73
N LYS A 58 -7.00 -1.51 7.72
CA LYS A 58 -6.68 -2.48 8.78
C LYS A 58 -5.17 -2.61 8.96
N PHE A 59 -4.43 -2.61 7.86
CA PHE A 59 -2.98 -2.64 7.85
C PHE A 59 -2.39 -1.42 8.54
N ARG A 60 -2.84 -0.21 8.18
CA ARG A 60 -2.47 1.05 8.83
C ARG A 60 -2.73 1.03 10.35
N ALA A 61 -3.78 0.33 10.79
CA ALA A 61 -4.15 0.23 12.21
C ALA A 61 -3.33 -0.81 12.99
N SER A 62 -2.91 -1.91 12.35
CA SER A 62 -2.17 -3.03 12.98
C SER A 62 -0.81 -2.64 13.58
N GLU A 63 -0.25 -1.49 13.21
CA GLU A 63 1.04 -1.03 13.74
C GLU A 63 0.95 -0.26 15.08
N ASN A 64 -0.25 0.13 15.55
CA ASN A 64 -0.39 0.94 16.77
C ASN A 64 -0.20 0.16 18.08
N ASP A 65 -0.12 -1.17 18.06
CA ASP A 65 -0.12 -1.98 19.29
C ASP A 65 1.28 -2.14 19.95
N GLU A 66 2.39 -1.82 19.26
CA GLU A 66 3.75 -2.14 19.76
C GLU A 66 4.81 -1.00 19.69
N ALA A 67 4.42 0.27 19.50
CA ALA A 67 5.40 1.35 19.30
C ALA A 67 5.98 1.94 20.61
N ASP A 68 7.00 1.30 21.17
CA ASP A 68 7.90 1.88 22.18
C ASP A 68 8.86 2.87 21.49
N GLY A 69 8.54 4.17 21.53
CA GLY A 69 9.38 5.38 21.39
C GLY A 69 10.37 5.56 20.22
N ALA A 70 11.13 4.53 19.83
CA ALA A 70 12.16 4.56 18.79
C ALA A 70 11.67 4.13 17.40
N MET A 71 10.51 3.45 17.28
CA MET A 71 9.90 3.06 15.99
C MET A 71 9.12 4.19 15.28
N ALA A 72 8.87 5.31 15.98
CA ALA A 72 7.98 6.37 15.50
C ALA A 72 8.40 7.01 14.16
N ILE A 73 9.70 7.01 13.80
CA ILE A 73 10.17 7.63 12.54
C ILE A 73 9.84 6.74 11.32
N VAL A 74 9.90 5.41 11.46
CA VAL A 74 9.57 4.48 10.36
C VAL A 74 8.05 4.36 10.22
N GLU A 75 7.30 4.40 11.33
CA GLU A 75 5.83 4.41 11.33
C GLU A 75 5.22 5.62 10.61
N VAL A 76 5.85 6.80 10.68
CA VAL A 76 5.34 8.01 10.02
C VAL A 76 5.41 7.88 8.50
N GLY A 77 6.43 7.21 7.95
CA GLY A 77 6.52 6.90 6.53
C GLY A 77 5.37 5.98 6.09
N ARG A 78 5.14 4.89 6.83
CA ARG A 78 4.14 3.86 6.51
C ARG A 78 2.70 4.34 6.60
N LYS A 79 2.37 5.13 7.64
CA LYS A 79 1.04 5.75 7.78
C LYS A 79 0.76 6.72 6.64
N THR A 80 1.79 7.40 6.13
CA THR A 80 1.68 8.31 4.99
C THR A 80 1.46 7.52 3.69
N GLU A 81 2.24 6.45 3.47
CA GLU A 81 2.09 5.58 2.28
C GLU A 81 0.71 4.91 2.21
N CYS A 82 0.23 4.32 3.31
CA CYS A 82 -1.13 3.74 3.36
C CYS A 82 -2.20 4.78 3.06
N GLY A 83 -2.08 5.98 3.64
CA GLY A 83 -3.02 7.08 3.43
C GLY A 83 -3.03 7.57 1.98
N GLU A 84 -1.85 7.61 1.35
CA GLU A 84 -1.73 7.96 -0.06
C GLU A 84 -2.35 6.90 -0.98
N ILE A 85 -2.12 5.61 -0.71
CA ILE A 85 -2.74 4.51 -1.47
C ILE A 85 -4.27 4.53 -1.34
N ILE A 86 -4.79 4.71 -0.12
CA ILE A 86 -6.24 4.83 0.12
C ILE A 86 -6.80 6.00 -0.68
N ARG A 87 -6.16 7.17 -0.59
CA ARG A 87 -6.60 8.36 -1.32
C ARG A 87 -6.60 8.13 -2.84
N LEU A 88 -5.54 7.53 -3.39
CA LEU A 88 -5.45 7.22 -4.82
C LEU A 88 -6.53 6.24 -5.26
N LEU A 89 -6.79 5.20 -4.46
CA LEU A 89 -7.88 4.26 -4.71
C LEU A 89 -9.24 4.97 -4.67
N GLU A 90 -9.49 5.85 -3.70
CA GLU A 90 -10.75 6.60 -3.60
C GLU A 90 -10.93 7.59 -4.77
N GLU A 91 -9.86 8.26 -5.21
CA GLU A 91 -9.86 9.20 -6.34
C GLU A 91 -10.08 8.50 -7.70
N GLN A 92 -9.74 7.21 -7.83
CA GLN A 92 -9.97 6.42 -9.05
C GLN A 92 -11.40 5.87 -9.11
N GLU A 93 -12.21 6.31 -10.07
CA GLU A 93 -13.55 5.73 -10.30
C GLU A 93 -13.46 4.26 -10.75
N ASP A 94 -12.54 3.97 -11.66
CA ASP A 94 -12.19 2.63 -12.13
C ASP A 94 -10.71 2.39 -11.81
N VAL A 95 -10.43 1.33 -11.05
CA VAL A 95 -9.08 0.95 -10.64
C VAL A 95 -8.44 0.17 -11.78
N ASP A 96 -7.20 0.52 -12.17
CA ASP A 96 -6.45 -0.22 -13.19
C ASP A 96 -5.94 -1.56 -12.62
N TRP A 97 -6.86 -2.51 -12.49
CA TRP A 97 -6.56 -3.86 -12.01
C TRP A 97 -5.47 -4.56 -12.83
N PRO A 98 -5.46 -4.48 -14.18
CA PRO A 98 -4.37 -5.05 -14.97
C PRO A 98 -2.99 -4.46 -14.67
N GLU A 99 -2.89 -3.20 -14.25
CA GLU A 99 -1.63 -2.61 -13.76
C GLU A 99 -1.27 -3.22 -12.40
N LEU A 100 -2.21 -3.23 -11.45
CA LEU A 100 -2.00 -3.78 -10.11
C LEU A 100 -1.59 -5.25 -10.13
N GLU A 101 -2.25 -6.06 -10.95
CA GLU A 101 -1.96 -7.50 -11.11
C GLU A 101 -0.57 -7.77 -11.71
N LYS A 102 0.05 -6.80 -12.40
CA LYS A 102 1.41 -6.97 -12.97
C LYS A 102 2.52 -6.75 -11.96
N GLU A 103 2.26 -5.92 -10.95
CA GLU A 103 3.24 -5.48 -9.95
C GLU A 103 3.20 -6.36 -8.68
N ILE A 104 2.26 -7.32 -8.58
CA ILE A 104 1.95 -8.07 -7.34
C ILE A 104 2.04 -9.58 -7.54
#